data_AF-A0A351JM13-F1
#
_entry.id   AF-A0A351JM13-F1
#
_cell.length_a   1.000
_cell.length_b   1.000
_cell.length_c   1.000
_cell.angle_alpha   90.00
_cell.angle_beta   90.00
_cell.angle_gamma   90.00
#
_symmetry.space_group_name_H-M   'P 1'
#
loop_
_entity.id
_entity.type
_entity.pdbx_description
1 polymer ?
#
loop_
_entity_poly.entity_id
_entity_poly.type
_entity_poly.pdbx_seq_one_letter_code
_entity_poly.pdbx_strand_id
1 'polypeptide(L)'
;QKVSDIDLLLIGQLDEPMSVKATERAKGLLVRSFWMAIEVKSHDREGVQFNGNKAYVRREGRHGKWHDATEQNQRQKYAVVNYIREHCGSSPWVTAAIWLPEVPHGQLPEGSHNIVGAVRTGELLSISWQTT
;
A
#
# COMPACT_ATOMS: atom_id res chain seq x y z
N GLN A 1 -1.29 -10.58 13.10
CA GLN A 1 -1.94 -9.27 13.14
C GLN A 1 -3.41 -9.44 12.81
N LYS A 2 -4.30 -8.73 13.51
CA LYS A 2 -5.73 -8.71 13.17
C LYS A 2 -5.94 -7.79 11.98
N VAL A 3 -7.03 -8.00 11.24
CA VAL A 3 -7.38 -7.15 10.08
C VAL A 3 -7.68 -5.70 10.49
N SER A 4 -8.10 -5.48 11.74
CA SER A 4 -8.34 -4.14 12.30
C SER A 4 -7.06 -3.40 12.71
N ASP A 5 -5.92 -4.10 12.78
CA ASP A 5 -4.67 -3.49 13.22
C ASP A 5 -4.03 -2.84 11.98
N ILE A 6 -4.23 -1.53 11.83
CA ILE A 6 -3.64 -0.73 10.75
C ILE A 6 -2.31 -0.17 11.26
N ASP A 7 -1.19 -0.47 10.59
CA ASP A 7 0.12 0.05 11.01
C ASP A 7 0.18 1.57 10.87
N LEU A 8 -0.21 2.10 9.71
CA LEU A 8 -0.31 3.54 9.46
C LEU A 8 -1.55 3.86 8.60
N LEU A 9 -2.33 4.85 9.03
CA LEU A 9 -3.40 5.46 8.24
C LEU A 9 -2.99 6.88 7.88
N LEU A 10 -2.68 7.12 6.61
CA LEU A 10 -2.35 8.44 6.08
C LEU A 10 -3.59 9.09 5.49
N ILE A 11 -3.92 10.27 5.98
CA ILE A 11 -5.00 11.11 5.46
C ILE A 11 -4.36 12.44 5.05
N GLY A 12 -4.57 12.83 3.79
CA GLY A 12 -3.99 14.03 3.24
C GLY A 12 -5.03 14.92 2.60
N GLN A 13 -4.85 16.23 2.77
CA GLN A 13 -5.52 17.26 2.01
C GLN A 13 -4.45 18.19 1.44
N LEU A 14 -4.54 18.45 0.14
CA LEU A 14 -3.60 19.28 -0.59
C LEU A 14 -4.23 20.65 -0.82
N ASP A 15 -3.44 21.70 -0.64
CA ASP A 15 -3.85 23.07 -0.92
C ASP A 15 -4.13 23.24 -2.42
N GLU A 16 -3.21 22.73 -3.24
CA GLU A 16 -3.36 22.64 -4.69
C GLU A 16 -3.53 21.18 -5.13
N PRO A 17 -4.53 20.85 -5.97
CA PRO A 17 -4.72 19.49 -6.46
C PRO A 17 -3.50 18.99 -7.24
N MET A 18 -3.08 17.75 -6.98
CA MET A 18 -1.97 17.11 -7.70
C MET A 18 -2.46 16.26 -8.87
N SER A 19 -1.86 16.44 -10.05
CA SER A 19 -2.02 15.49 -11.15
C SER A 19 -1.38 14.16 -10.78
N VAL A 20 -2.18 13.10 -10.77
CA VAL A 20 -1.65 11.74 -10.61
C VAL A 20 -1.30 11.16 -11.98
N LYS A 21 -0.14 10.52 -12.07
CA LYS A 21 0.18 9.65 -13.22
C LYS A 21 -0.73 8.43 -13.14
N ALA A 22 -1.87 8.54 -13.79
CA ALA A 22 -2.84 7.46 -13.86
C ALA A 22 -2.88 6.86 -15.28
N THR A 23 -3.56 5.73 -15.41
CA THR A 23 -3.77 5.05 -16.71
C THR A 23 -4.38 5.97 -17.75
N GLU A 24 -4.40 5.54 -19.02
CA GLU A 24 -5.10 6.29 -20.08
C GLU A 24 -6.56 6.61 -19.72
N ARG A 25 -7.24 5.73 -18.98
CA ARG A 25 -8.63 5.95 -18.50
C ARG A 25 -8.74 7.02 -17.40
N ALA A 26 -7.65 7.37 -16.75
CA ALA A 26 -7.57 8.27 -15.62
C ALA A 26 -6.67 9.50 -15.89
N LYS A 27 -6.32 9.72 -17.16
CA LYS A 27 -5.54 10.86 -17.62
C LYS A 27 -6.27 12.16 -17.29
N GLY A 28 -5.62 13.06 -16.57
CA GLY A 28 -6.18 14.35 -16.15
C GLY A 28 -6.91 14.32 -14.80
N LEU A 29 -6.89 13.21 -14.05
CA LEU A 29 -7.38 13.21 -12.68
C LEU A 29 -6.47 14.04 -11.77
N LEU A 30 -7.10 14.94 -11.03
CA LEU A 30 -6.49 15.73 -9.98
C LEU A 30 -6.93 15.18 -8.62
N VAL A 31 -5.96 14.92 -7.75
CA VAL A 31 -6.23 14.50 -6.36
C VAL A 31 -6.07 15.73 -5.47
N ARG A 32 -7.12 16.09 -4.73
CA ARG A 32 -7.08 17.15 -3.70
C ARG A 32 -7.01 16.58 -2.28
N SER A 33 -7.49 15.36 -2.08
CA SER A 33 -7.41 14.66 -0.80
C SER A 33 -7.35 13.16 -1.02
N PHE A 34 -6.80 12.44 -0.05
CA PHE A 34 -6.64 10.99 -0.14
C PHE A 34 -6.62 10.34 1.23
N TRP A 35 -6.93 9.04 1.24
CA TRP A 35 -6.83 8.16 2.39
C TRP A 35 -6.00 6.94 1.99
N MET A 36 -5.07 6.52 2.84
CA MET A 36 -4.20 5.39 2.56
C MET A 36 -3.93 4.54 3.81
N ALA A 37 -4.24 3.25 3.73
CA ALA A 37 -3.89 2.26 4.74
C ALA A 37 -2.56 1.59 4.35
N ILE A 38 -1.50 1.86 5.11
CA ILE A 38 -0.15 1.39 4.85
C ILE A 38 0.17 0.27 5.84
N GLU A 39 0.53 -0.89 5.31
CA GLU A 39 1.06 -2.04 6.05
C GLU A 39 2.59 -2.00 5.97
N VAL A 40 3.28 -2.03 7.11
CA VAL A 40 4.75 -1.96 7.15
C VAL A 40 5.31 -3.36 7.41
N LYS A 41 6.30 -3.77 6.60
CA LYS A 41 7.02 -5.04 6.79
C LYS A 41 8.52 -4.81 6.69
N SER A 42 9.19 -4.89 7.83
CA SER A 42 10.65 -4.77 7.99
C SER A 42 11.43 -6.03 7.56
N HIS A 43 10.86 -6.83 6.65
CA HIS A 43 11.56 -8.01 6.14
C HIS A 43 12.59 -7.54 5.10
N ASP A 44 13.78 -8.11 5.16
CA ASP A 44 14.79 -7.93 4.11
C ASP A 44 14.36 -8.61 2.80
N ARG A 45 15.22 -8.53 1.79
CA ARG A 45 14.92 -9.12 0.48
C ARG A 45 14.69 -10.64 0.55
N GLU A 46 15.38 -11.36 1.43
CA GLU A 46 15.24 -12.82 1.58
C GLU A 46 13.94 -13.20 2.30
N GLY A 47 13.46 -12.33 3.19
CA GLY A 47 12.18 -12.47 3.89
C GLY A 47 10.95 -12.11 3.07
N VAL A 48 11.11 -11.73 1.79
CA VAL A 48 10.02 -11.33 0.87
C VAL A 48 10.03 -12.13 -0.43
N GLN A 49 8.87 -12.60 -0.85
CA GLN A 49 8.63 -13.18 -2.17
C GLN A 49 7.58 -12.38 -2.93
N PHE A 50 7.82 -12.17 -4.22
CA PHE A 50 6.86 -11.56 -5.12
C PHE A 50 6.30 -12.61 -6.08
N ASN A 51 4.99 -12.61 -6.27
CA ASN A 51 4.33 -13.41 -7.30
C ASN A 51 3.36 -12.49 -8.06
N GLY A 52 3.76 -12.05 -9.25
CA GLY A 52 3.12 -10.95 -9.95
C GLY A 52 3.12 -9.69 -9.10
N ASN A 53 1.94 -9.13 -8.87
CA ASN A 53 1.74 -7.90 -8.08
C ASN A 53 1.55 -8.14 -6.57
N LYS A 54 1.70 -9.39 -6.10
CA LYS A 54 1.53 -9.76 -4.69
C LYS A 54 2.86 -9.87 -3.96
N ALA A 55 2.87 -9.44 -2.70
CA ALA A 55 3.98 -9.62 -1.78
C ALA A 55 3.63 -10.66 -0.70
N TYR A 56 4.53 -11.61 -0.50
CA TYR A 56 4.50 -12.62 0.53
C TYR A 56 5.67 -12.40 1.47
N VAL A 57 5.42 -12.44 2.78
CA VAL A 57 6.46 -12.25 3.80
C VAL A 57 6.61 -13.49 4.66
N ARG A 58 7.84 -13.81 5.06
CA ARG A 58 8.12 -15.00 5.87
C ARG A 58 7.73 -14.74 7.33
N ARG A 59 6.84 -15.56 7.91
CA ARG A 59 6.53 -15.42 9.34
C ARG A 59 7.67 -15.96 10.20
N GLU A 60 8.16 -15.11 11.10
CA GLU A 60 9.05 -15.53 12.19
C GLU A 60 8.38 -16.58 13.08
N GLY A 61 9.15 -17.59 13.52
CA GLY A 61 8.70 -18.62 14.47
C GLY A 61 7.71 -19.68 13.94
N ARG A 62 7.22 -19.60 12.69
CA ARG A 62 6.28 -20.59 12.11
C ARG A 62 6.87 -21.37 10.93
N HIS A 63 7.97 -22.09 11.16
CA HIS A 63 8.64 -22.96 10.17
C HIS A 63 8.90 -22.30 8.81
N GLY A 64 9.03 -20.98 8.75
CA GLY A 64 9.22 -20.24 7.51
C GLY A 64 8.01 -20.20 6.57
N LYS A 65 6.78 -20.33 7.09
CA LYS A 65 5.57 -20.18 6.26
C LYS A 65 5.46 -18.77 5.68
N TRP A 66 5.23 -18.69 4.38
CA TRP A 66 4.92 -17.46 3.65
C TRP A 66 3.50 -16.98 3.97
N HIS A 67 3.35 -15.67 4.17
CA HIS A 67 2.09 -15.01 4.47
C HIS A 67 1.81 -13.92 3.43
N ASP A 68 0.59 -13.91 2.88
CA ASP A 68 0.16 -12.96 1.86
C ASP A 68 -0.07 -11.57 2.50
N ALA A 69 0.92 -10.69 2.37
CA ALA A 69 0.85 -9.32 2.90
C ALA A 69 -0.11 -8.46 2.07
N THR A 70 -0.23 -8.73 0.77
CA THR A 70 -1.18 -8.04 -0.12
C THR A 70 -2.61 -8.30 0.29
N GLU A 71 -2.99 -9.54 0.51
CA GLU A 71 -4.33 -9.89 0.97
C GLU A 71 -4.62 -9.27 2.36
N GLN A 72 -3.65 -9.30 3.28
CA GLN A 72 -3.83 -8.67 4.58
C GLN A 72 -4.10 -7.16 4.44
N ASN A 73 -3.31 -6.46 3.64
CA ASN A 73 -3.43 -5.02 3.44
C ASN A 73 -4.74 -4.61 2.73
N GLN A 74 -5.22 -5.43 1.77
CA GLN A 74 -6.54 -5.22 1.17
C GLN A 74 -7.66 -5.34 2.19
N ARG A 75 -7.61 -6.35 3.07
CA ARG A 75 -8.62 -6.52 4.13
C ARG A 75 -8.59 -5.38 5.15
N GLN A 76 -7.40 -4.89 5.51
CA GLN A 76 -7.21 -3.72 6.36
C GLN A 76 -7.80 -2.44 5.75
N LYS A 77 -7.61 -2.20 4.44
CA LYS A 77 -8.29 -1.12 3.72
C LYS A 77 -9.81 -1.17 3.94
N TYR A 78 -10.44 -2.34 3.76
CA TYR A 78 -11.88 -2.48 3.95
C TYR A 78 -12.31 -2.31 5.41
N ALA A 79 -11.47 -2.72 6.37
CA ALA A 79 -11.73 -2.44 7.79
C ALA A 79 -11.80 -0.93 8.07
N VAL A 80 -10.90 -0.13 7.49
CA VAL A 80 -10.96 1.35 7.59
C VAL A 80 -12.26 1.88 6.98
N VAL A 81 -12.60 1.45 5.75
CA VAL A 81 -13.84 1.90 5.07
C VAL A 81 -15.08 1.59 5.90
N ASN A 82 -15.18 0.37 6.43
CA ASN A 82 -16.32 -0.06 7.25
C ASN A 82 -16.40 0.72 8.56
N TYR A 83 -15.27 0.92 9.24
CA TYR A 83 -15.22 1.71 10.45
C TYR A 83 -15.74 3.14 10.24
N ILE A 84 -15.27 3.82 9.19
CA ILE A 84 -15.73 5.18 8.86
C ILE A 84 -17.21 5.20 8.44
N ARG A 85 -17.68 4.17 7.72
CA ARG A 85 -19.09 4.05 7.36
C ARG A 85 -19.98 3.94 8.60
N GLU A 86 -19.61 3.06 9.52
CA GLU A 86 -20.39 2.79 10.73
C GLU A 86 -20.43 3.99 11.69
N HIS A 87 -19.34 4.76 11.78
CA HIS A 87 -19.21 5.82 12.78
C HIS A 87 -19.42 7.24 12.24
N CYS A 88 -19.23 7.44 10.92
CA CYS A 88 -19.31 8.76 10.30
C CYS A 88 -20.31 8.83 9.14
N GLY A 89 -20.96 7.71 8.79
CA GLY A 89 -21.95 7.67 7.70
C GLY A 89 -21.38 7.90 6.29
N SER A 90 -20.06 7.87 6.13
CA SER A 90 -19.38 8.09 4.84
C SER A 90 -18.50 6.90 4.45
N SER A 91 -18.07 6.82 3.19
CA SER A 91 -17.22 5.71 2.73
C SER A 91 -16.11 6.27 1.85
N PRO A 92 -15.03 6.80 2.45
CA PRO A 92 -13.93 7.37 1.68
C PRO A 92 -13.28 6.30 0.82
N TRP A 93 -12.74 6.71 -0.33
CA TRP A 93 -11.87 5.86 -1.11
C TRP A 93 -10.54 5.71 -0.37
N VAL A 94 -10.32 4.52 0.21
CA VAL A 94 -9.05 4.18 0.88
C VAL A 94 -8.16 3.41 -0.09
N THR A 95 -6.93 3.85 -0.22
CA THR A 95 -5.88 3.18 -1.00
C THR A 95 -5.08 2.26 -0.09
N ALA A 96 -4.81 1.03 -0.53
CA ALA A 96 -4.00 0.08 0.23
C ALA A 96 -2.55 0.20 -0.22
N ALA A 97 -1.57 0.27 0.67
CA ALA A 97 -0.15 0.22 0.32
C ALA A 97 0.63 -0.71 1.27
N ILE A 98 1.68 -1.35 0.75
CA ILE A 98 2.65 -2.11 1.55
C ILE A 98 3.97 -1.37 1.49
N TRP A 99 4.57 -1.09 2.63
CA TRP A 99 5.90 -0.51 2.71
C TRP A 99 6.93 -1.53 3.20
N LEU A 100 7.94 -1.78 2.37
CA LEU A 100 9.09 -2.63 2.61
C LEU A 100 10.35 -1.76 2.77
N PRO A 101 10.59 -1.15 3.95
CA PRO A 101 11.69 -0.21 4.15
C PRO A 101 13.08 -0.84 3.97
N GLU A 102 13.21 -2.17 4.03
CA GLU A 102 14.47 -2.90 3.87
C GLU A 102 14.64 -3.50 2.45
N VAL A 103 13.68 -3.28 1.54
CA VAL A 103 13.74 -3.80 0.16
C VAL A 103 13.94 -2.64 -0.81
N PRO A 104 15.10 -2.53 -1.49
CA PRO A 104 15.33 -1.45 -2.45
C PRO A 104 14.26 -1.39 -3.55
N HIS A 105 13.88 -0.17 -3.96
CA HIS A 105 12.85 0.02 -5.00
C HIS A 105 13.14 -0.73 -6.31
N GLY A 106 14.41 -0.79 -6.74
CA GLY A 106 14.83 -1.54 -7.93
C GLY A 106 14.72 -3.07 -7.82
N GLN A 107 14.31 -3.60 -6.67
CA GLN A 107 14.09 -5.04 -6.44
C GLN A 107 12.61 -5.40 -6.26
N LEU A 108 11.72 -4.43 -6.43
CA LEU A 108 10.27 -4.64 -6.45
C LEU A 108 9.84 -5.34 -7.75
N PRO A 109 8.66 -5.99 -7.76
CA PRO A 109 8.17 -6.62 -8.97
C PRO A 109 7.94 -5.58 -10.07
N GLU A 110 8.17 -5.96 -11.33
CA GLU A 110 7.83 -5.11 -12.45
C GLU A 110 6.29 -4.97 -12.60
N GLY A 111 5.87 -3.88 -13.24
CA GLY A 111 4.46 -3.60 -13.48
C GLY A 111 3.77 -2.89 -12.31
N SER A 112 2.43 -2.97 -12.28
CA SER A 112 1.64 -2.21 -11.32
C SER A 112 1.37 -2.98 -10.04
N HIS A 113 1.76 -2.38 -8.92
CA HIS A 113 1.60 -2.93 -7.59
C HIS A 113 1.43 -1.83 -6.56
N ASN A 114 0.91 -2.18 -5.38
CA ASN A 114 0.76 -1.27 -4.26
C ASN A 114 1.93 -1.34 -3.26
N ILE A 115 3.05 -1.91 -3.67
CA ILE A 115 4.24 -2.11 -2.84
C ILE A 115 5.19 -0.92 -3.02
N VAL A 116 5.75 -0.45 -1.93
CA VAL A 116 6.72 0.63 -1.86
C VAL A 116 7.96 0.11 -1.18
N GLY A 117 9.12 0.25 -1.81
CA GLY A 117 10.40 -0.18 -1.27
C GLY A 117 11.08 0.91 -0.45
N ALA A 118 12.29 0.61 0.00
CA ALA A 118 13.24 1.55 0.54
C ALA A 118 13.46 2.68 -0.48
N VAL A 119 13.22 3.91 -0.04
CA VAL A 119 13.55 5.11 -0.79
C VAL A 119 14.89 5.60 -0.27
N ARG A 120 15.83 5.95 -1.16
CA ARG A 120 17.08 6.57 -0.72
C ARG A 120 16.71 7.89 -0.02
N THR A 121 17.31 8.16 1.12
CA THR A 121 17.09 9.40 1.89
C THR A 121 17.13 10.62 0.97
N GLY A 122 15.99 11.32 0.82
CA GLY A 122 15.85 12.50 -0.03
C GLY A 122 14.95 12.34 -1.27
N GLU A 123 14.52 11.13 -1.63
CA GLU A 123 13.56 10.91 -2.72
C GLU A 123 12.11 10.82 -2.21
N LEU A 124 11.15 11.28 -3.03
CA LEU A 124 9.71 11.19 -2.73
C LEU A 124 9.21 9.76 -2.95
N LEU A 125 8.40 9.24 -2.02
CA LEU A 125 7.66 7.99 -2.19
C LEU A 125 6.70 8.13 -3.39
N SER A 126 6.99 7.45 -4.51
CA SER A 126 6.07 7.36 -5.65
C SER A 126 5.38 6.00 -5.69
N ILE A 127 4.06 5.97 -5.55
CA ILE A 127 3.24 4.78 -5.82
C ILE A 127 2.66 4.92 -7.22
N SER A 128 3.05 4.04 -8.15
CA SER A 128 2.50 4.00 -9.50
C SER A 128 1.33 3.03 -9.60
N TRP A 129 0.18 3.51 -10.06
CA TRP A 129 -1.01 2.71 -10.33
C TRP A 129 -1.23 2.59 -11.84
N GLN A 130 -1.26 1.36 -12.38
CA GLN A 130 -1.97 1.08 -13.63
C GLN A 130 -2.96 -0.07 -13.43
N THR A 131 -4.24 0.22 -13.63
CA THR A 131 -5.32 -0.78 -13.65
C THR A 131 -5.45 -1.35 -15.06
N THR A 132 -5.43 -2.68 -15.19
CA THR A 132 -5.88 -3.45 -16.36
C THR A 132 -7.31 -3.10 -16.79
#